data_AF-A0A940BVQ3-F1
#
_entry.id   AF-A0A940BVQ3-F1
#
_cell.length_a   1.000
_cell.length_b   1.000
_cell.length_c   1.000
_cell.angle_alpha   90.00
_cell.angle_beta   90.00
_cell.angle_gamma   90.00
#
_symmetry.space_group_name_H-M   'P 1'
#
loop_
_entity.id
_entity.type
_entity.pdbx_description
1 polymer ?
#
loop_
_entity_poly.entity_id
_entity_poly.type
_entity_poly.pdbx_seq_one_letter_code
_entity_poly.pdbx_strand_id
1 'polypeptide(L)'
;MFRFIRDHDRTAFKWAASCALAALALITALAGWSMTHYSFGGERLALRRIEENRAVMADALGREAVLTGPGRIPTVGREGELTYGDLVIRRRFDESDFAYVYTFSDGSEASVSLFAVTADGQTASDGMTELQRAEFDLFGKMQAYLESGNPVWRYVGKNILMASIALLGLAMLCFPESAWRVQHKFSVRGGEPTDWAIFSNQATGVFFAAVSLVLACVRF
;
A
#
# COMPACT_ATOMS: atom_id res chain seq x y z
N MET A 1 36.94 5.42 3.57
CA MET A 1 35.65 4.75 3.27
C MET A 1 35.59 4.21 1.84
N PHE A 2 35.97 4.96 0.80
CA PHE A 2 35.91 4.50 -0.60
C PHE A 2 36.92 3.41 -1.02
N ARG A 3 38.09 3.27 -0.37
CA ARG A 3 39.02 2.13 -0.62
C ARG A 3 38.48 0.79 -0.12
N PHE A 4 37.71 0.80 0.97
CA PHE A 4 37.15 -0.42 1.56
C PHE A 4 36.14 -1.11 0.61
N ILE A 5 35.39 -0.32 -0.16
CA ILE A 5 34.43 -0.82 -1.15
C ILE A 5 35.14 -1.36 -2.40
N ARG A 6 36.31 -0.82 -2.75
CA ARG A 6 37.10 -1.25 -3.91
C ARG A 6 37.78 -2.60 -3.69
N ASP A 7 38.18 -2.90 -2.44
CA ASP A 7 38.86 -4.14 -2.07
C ASP A 7 37.90 -5.22 -1.53
N HIS A 8 36.66 -4.88 -1.16
CA HIS A 8 35.65 -5.87 -0.79
C HIS A 8 35.04 -6.54 -2.02
N ASP A 9 35.51 -7.77 -2.20
CA ASP A 9 35.16 -8.80 -3.15
C ASP A 9 33.72 -8.70 -3.71
N ARG A 10 33.58 -8.89 -5.02
CA ARG A 10 32.29 -8.90 -5.75
C ARG A 10 31.24 -9.79 -5.05
N THR A 11 31.70 -10.76 -4.29
CA THR A 11 30.94 -11.64 -3.40
C THR A 11 30.15 -10.89 -2.33
N ALA A 12 30.77 -10.01 -1.53
CA ALA A 12 30.09 -9.28 -0.46
C ALA A 12 28.98 -8.37 -1.00
N PHE A 13 29.21 -7.76 -2.16
CA PHE A 13 28.19 -6.97 -2.85
C PHE A 13 27.03 -7.84 -3.37
N LYS A 14 27.31 -8.98 -4.02
CA LYS A 14 26.27 -9.91 -4.48
C LYS A 14 25.37 -10.34 -3.31
N TRP A 15 25.96 -10.58 -2.14
CA TRP A 15 25.23 -10.87 -0.92
C TRP A 15 24.39 -9.68 -0.45
N ALA A 16 24.96 -8.48 -0.37
CA ALA A 16 24.21 -7.29 0.06
C ALA A 16 23.02 -6.98 -0.87
N ALA A 17 23.22 -7.02 -2.19
CA ALA A 17 22.16 -6.82 -3.18
C ALA A 17 21.09 -7.93 -3.11
N SER A 18 21.50 -9.18 -2.92
CA SER A 18 20.57 -10.31 -2.75
C SER A 18 19.75 -10.19 -1.46
N CYS A 19 20.37 -9.75 -0.36
CA CYS A 19 19.69 -9.48 0.90
C CYS A 19 18.70 -8.33 0.76
N ALA A 20 19.07 -7.24 0.07
CA ALA A 20 18.17 -6.11 -0.18
C ALA A 20 16.96 -6.53 -1.04
N LEU A 21 17.18 -7.33 -2.08
CA LEU A 21 16.12 -7.92 -2.90
C LEU A 21 15.20 -8.84 -2.09
N ALA A 22 15.77 -9.71 -1.25
CA ALA A 22 15.02 -10.63 -0.42
C ALA A 22 14.18 -9.88 0.63
N ALA A 23 14.77 -8.88 1.28
CA ALA A 23 14.07 -8.02 2.24
C ALA A 23 12.93 -7.27 1.57
N LEU A 24 13.15 -6.73 0.37
CA LEU A 24 12.12 -6.05 -0.39
C LEU A 24 11.00 -7.02 -0.79
N ALA A 25 11.34 -8.18 -1.36
CA ALA A 25 10.35 -9.20 -1.69
C ALA A 25 9.51 -9.59 -0.46
N LEU A 26 10.14 -9.76 0.71
CA LEU A 26 9.44 -10.05 1.96
C LEU A 26 8.49 -8.92 2.38
N ILE A 27 8.94 -7.66 2.34
CA ILE A 27 8.10 -6.49 2.67
C ILE A 27 6.88 -6.44 1.73
N THR A 28 7.09 -6.65 0.44
CA THR A 28 5.99 -6.66 -0.55
C THR A 28 5.02 -7.81 -0.33
N ALA A 29 5.51 -8.99 0.04
CA ALA A 29 4.69 -10.14 0.35
C ALA A 29 3.87 -9.91 1.63
N LEU A 30 4.50 -9.41 2.70
CA LEU A 30 3.84 -9.13 3.98
C LEU A 30 2.77 -8.04 3.84
N ALA A 31 3.03 -7.01 3.05
CA ALA A 31 2.07 -5.96 2.83
C ALA A 31 0.96 -6.35 1.84
N GLY A 32 1.24 -7.16 0.82
CA GLY A 32 0.21 -7.80 0.01
C GLY A 32 -0.68 -8.71 0.86
N TRP A 33 -0.09 -9.39 1.85
CA TRP A 33 -0.81 -10.22 2.80
C TRP A 33 -1.72 -9.41 3.72
N SER A 34 -1.23 -8.32 4.31
CA SER A 34 -2.03 -7.43 5.18
C SER A 34 -3.12 -6.65 4.40
N MET A 35 -2.94 -6.45 3.10
CA MET A 35 -3.95 -5.86 2.23
C MET A 35 -4.99 -6.84 1.74
N THR A 36 -4.77 -8.14 1.84
CA THR A 36 -5.77 -9.14 1.41
C THR A 36 -6.48 -9.77 2.59
N HIS A 37 -5.99 -9.56 3.81
CA HIS A 37 -6.53 -10.16 5.01
C HIS A 37 -6.94 -9.09 6.03
N TYR A 38 -8.08 -9.31 6.66
CA TYR A 38 -8.59 -8.47 7.73
C TYR A 38 -9.08 -9.34 8.89
N SER A 39 -8.94 -8.86 10.13
CA SER A 39 -9.37 -9.60 11.30
C SER A 39 -10.66 -8.97 11.83
N PHE A 40 -11.71 -9.77 11.99
CA PHE A 40 -13.01 -9.32 12.50
C PHE A 40 -13.59 -10.37 13.44
N GLY A 41 -13.90 -9.98 14.68
CA GLY A 41 -14.48 -10.90 15.67
C GLY A 41 -13.62 -12.14 15.97
N GLY A 42 -12.29 -12.01 15.90
CA GLY A 42 -11.35 -13.14 16.04
C GLY A 42 -11.20 -14.01 14.79
N GLU A 43 -12.05 -13.81 13.77
CA GLU A 43 -11.96 -14.50 12.49
C GLU A 43 -11.10 -13.72 11.50
N ARG A 44 -10.44 -14.46 10.60
CA ARG A 44 -9.61 -13.87 9.56
C ARG A 44 -10.33 -13.93 8.22
N LEU A 45 -10.71 -12.77 7.71
CA LEU A 45 -11.33 -12.58 6.41
C LEU A 45 -10.27 -12.40 5.34
N ALA A 46 -10.39 -13.10 4.22
CA ALA A 46 -9.53 -12.96 3.05
C ALA A 46 -10.35 -12.41 1.87
N LEU A 47 -9.83 -11.40 1.17
CA LEU A 47 -10.43 -10.83 -0.03
C LEU A 47 -10.51 -11.90 -1.13
N ARG A 48 -11.72 -12.16 -1.63
CA ARG A 48 -12.00 -13.14 -2.69
C ARG A 48 -12.28 -12.49 -4.03
N ARG A 49 -13.09 -11.44 -4.04
CA ARG A 49 -13.54 -10.80 -5.28
C ARG A 49 -13.81 -9.32 -5.08
N ILE A 50 -13.48 -8.54 -6.11
CA ILE A 50 -13.91 -7.14 -6.24
C ILE A 50 -14.55 -6.99 -7.62
N GLU A 51 -15.77 -6.47 -7.62
CA GLU A 51 -16.58 -6.09 -8.77
C GLU A 51 -16.89 -4.57 -8.66
N GLU A 52 -17.49 -3.97 -9.69
CA GLU A 52 -17.68 -2.51 -9.77
C GLU A 52 -18.40 -1.90 -8.55
N ASN A 53 -19.39 -2.62 -8.01
CA ASN A 53 -20.22 -2.18 -6.88
C ASN A 53 -20.31 -3.24 -5.78
N ARG A 54 -19.37 -4.20 -5.75
CA ARG A 54 -19.40 -5.33 -4.81
C ARG A 54 -18.01 -5.81 -4.42
N ALA A 55 -17.74 -5.89 -3.12
CA ALA A 55 -16.53 -6.51 -2.58
C ALA A 55 -16.91 -7.71 -1.71
N VAL A 56 -16.17 -8.81 -1.88
CA VAL A 56 -16.41 -10.06 -1.17
C VAL A 56 -15.13 -10.48 -0.47
N MET A 57 -15.20 -10.61 0.85
CA MET A 57 -14.21 -11.29 1.67
C MET A 57 -14.81 -12.59 2.19
N ALA A 58 -14.00 -13.59 2.52
CA ALA A 58 -14.49 -14.82 3.14
C ALA A 58 -13.57 -15.27 4.26
N ASP A 59 -14.14 -15.84 5.31
CA ASP A 59 -13.37 -16.45 6.39
C ASP A 59 -12.81 -17.84 6.01
N ALA A 60 -12.18 -18.52 6.97
CA ALA A 60 -11.65 -19.87 6.79
C ALA A 60 -12.74 -20.94 6.58
N LEU A 61 -13.97 -20.69 7.05
CA LEU A 61 -15.13 -21.57 6.90
C LEU A 61 -15.89 -21.32 5.58
N GLY A 62 -15.51 -20.30 4.82
CA GLY A 62 -16.17 -19.91 3.59
C GLY A 62 -17.40 -19.03 3.79
N ARG A 63 -17.63 -18.48 4.99
CA ARG A 63 -18.66 -17.47 5.22
C ARG A 63 -18.21 -16.17 4.57
N GLU A 64 -19.05 -15.63 3.69
CA GLU A 64 -18.74 -14.43 2.94
C GLU A 64 -19.18 -13.17 3.68
N ALA A 65 -18.27 -12.21 3.81
CA ALA A 65 -18.59 -10.81 4.07
C ALA A 65 -18.76 -10.11 2.72
N VAL A 66 -19.96 -9.59 2.45
CA VAL A 66 -20.32 -8.99 1.16
C VAL A 66 -20.69 -7.54 1.37
N LEU A 67 -19.89 -6.63 0.83
CA LEU A 67 -20.22 -5.22 0.73
C LEU A 67 -20.78 -4.94 -0.66
N THR A 68 -21.96 -4.32 -0.72
CA THR A 68 -22.58 -3.81 -1.93
C THR A 68 -22.76 -2.30 -1.81
N GLY A 69 -22.57 -1.57 -2.90
CA GLY A 69 -22.70 -0.11 -2.90
C GLY A 69 -21.82 0.57 -3.94
N PRO A 70 -21.85 1.91 -4.01
CA PRO A 70 -21.03 2.65 -4.95
C PRO A 70 -19.54 2.50 -4.62
N GLY A 71 -18.76 2.10 -5.63
CA GLY A 71 -17.31 2.04 -5.52
C GLY A 71 -16.62 3.41 -5.42
N ARG A 72 -17.32 4.55 -5.50
CA ARG A 72 -16.72 5.89 -5.32
C ARG A 72 -17.56 6.76 -4.39
N ILE A 73 -16.90 7.26 -3.34
CA ILE A 73 -17.39 8.33 -2.48
C ILE A 73 -17.07 9.70 -3.09
N PRO A 74 -17.95 10.73 -2.96
CA PRO A 74 -19.33 10.68 -2.48
C PRO A 74 -20.28 10.62 -3.69
N THR A 75 -20.92 9.47 -3.92
CA THR A 75 -22.06 9.44 -4.83
C THR A 75 -23.31 9.71 -4.01
N VAL A 76 -23.79 10.95 -4.05
CA VAL A 76 -25.01 11.41 -3.38
C VAL A 76 -26.19 10.47 -3.69
N GLY A 77 -26.98 10.13 -2.66
CA GLY A 77 -28.16 9.26 -2.79
C GLY A 77 -27.89 7.77 -2.96
N ARG A 78 -26.64 7.29 -2.77
CA ARG A 78 -26.33 5.87 -2.84
C ARG A 78 -25.96 5.27 -1.49
N GLU A 79 -26.67 4.21 -1.13
CA GLU A 79 -26.45 3.43 0.08
C GLU A 79 -25.39 2.34 -0.15
N GLY A 80 -24.68 1.99 0.91
CA GLY A 80 -23.85 0.79 0.97
C GLY A 80 -24.38 -0.16 2.03
N GLU A 81 -24.41 -1.45 1.73
CA GLU A 81 -24.82 -2.49 2.66
C GLU A 81 -23.74 -3.57 2.74
N LEU A 82 -23.29 -3.86 3.97
CA LEU A 82 -22.38 -4.94 4.29
C LEU A 82 -23.14 -6.03 5.02
N THR A 83 -22.98 -7.28 4.56
CA THR A 83 -23.55 -8.47 5.21
C THR A 83 -22.43 -9.42 5.59
N TYR A 84 -22.48 -10.01 6.79
CA TYR A 84 -21.56 -11.07 7.22
C TYR A 84 -22.23 -11.97 8.28
N GLY A 85 -22.62 -13.18 7.88
CA GLY A 85 -23.47 -14.02 8.73
C GLY A 85 -24.81 -13.35 8.99
N ASP A 86 -25.15 -13.16 10.27
CA ASP A 86 -26.36 -12.45 10.69
C ASP A 86 -26.17 -10.92 10.82
N LEU A 87 -24.94 -10.43 10.62
CA LEU A 87 -24.62 -9.01 10.72
C LEU A 87 -25.03 -8.29 9.44
N VAL A 88 -25.76 -7.19 9.59
CA VAL A 88 -26.12 -6.27 8.51
C VAL A 88 -25.74 -4.87 8.93
N ILE A 89 -24.84 -4.24 8.18
CA ILE A 89 -24.39 -2.86 8.41
C ILE A 89 -24.79 -2.05 7.19
N ARG A 90 -25.49 -0.94 7.40
CA ARG A 90 -25.87 -0.03 6.33
C ARG A 90 -25.16 1.30 6.48
N ARG A 91 -24.83 1.93 5.36
CA ARG A 91 -24.31 3.29 5.31
C ARG A 91 -25.13 4.10 4.32
N ARG A 92 -25.65 5.23 4.77
CA ARG A 92 -26.29 6.25 3.93
C ARG A 92 -25.56 7.58 4.07
N PHE A 93 -25.59 8.38 3.02
CA PHE A 93 -25.09 9.76 3.06
C PHE A 93 -26.23 10.70 3.43
N ASP A 94 -26.03 11.49 4.48
CA ASP A 94 -26.93 12.56 4.88
C ASP A 94 -26.39 13.89 4.32
N GLU A 95 -27.08 14.43 3.32
CA GLU A 95 -26.73 15.70 2.68
C GLU A 95 -26.87 16.90 3.62
N SER A 96 -27.81 16.84 4.56
CA SER A 96 -28.12 17.93 5.50
C SER A 96 -26.93 18.22 6.39
N ASP A 97 -26.35 17.16 6.94
CA ASP A 97 -25.26 17.21 7.91
C ASP A 97 -23.89 16.94 7.28
N PHE A 98 -23.84 16.70 5.97
CA PHE A 98 -22.64 16.25 5.25
C PHE A 98 -21.93 15.10 5.99
N ALA A 99 -22.71 14.09 6.38
CA ALA A 99 -22.26 13.01 7.24
C ALA A 99 -22.67 11.64 6.67
N TYR A 100 -21.90 10.62 7.02
CA TYR A 100 -22.31 9.24 6.82
C TYR A 100 -23.04 8.73 8.04
N VAL A 101 -24.28 8.30 7.86
CA VAL A 101 -25.04 7.60 8.90
C VAL A 101 -24.85 6.11 8.71
N TYR A 102 -24.30 5.45 9.72
CA TYR A 102 -24.13 4.01 9.79
C TYR A 102 -25.23 3.43 10.68
N THR A 103 -25.93 2.42 10.17
CA THR A 103 -26.84 1.58 10.96
C THR A 103 -26.15 0.25 11.20
N PHE A 104 -25.88 -0.08 12.45
CA PHE A 104 -25.16 -1.28 12.87
C PHE A 104 -26.08 -2.50 13.00
N SER A 105 -25.48 -3.68 13.22
CA SER A 105 -26.23 -4.94 13.32
C SER A 105 -27.23 -4.98 14.50
N ASP A 106 -26.96 -4.22 15.55
CA ASP A 106 -27.82 -4.06 16.73
C ASP A 106 -28.97 -3.05 16.51
N GLY A 107 -29.05 -2.46 15.31
CA GLY A 107 -30.03 -1.44 14.94
C GLY A 107 -29.69 -0.04 15.43
N SER A 108 -28.58 0.16 16.14
CA SER A 108 -28.11 1.47 16.54
C SER A 108 -27.59 2.26 15.33
N GLU A 109 -27.64 3.59 15.44
CA GLU A 109 -27.12 4.49 14.41
C GLU A 109 -25.98 5.36 14.95
N ALA A 110 -24.97 5.60 14.12
CA ALA A 110 -23.95 6.60 14.37
C ALA A 110 -23.74 7.47 13.13
N SER A 111 -23.60 8.78 13.36
CA SER A 111 -23.31 9.75 12.31
C SER A 111 -21.83 10.15 12.35
N VAL A 112 -21.15 10.04 11.21
CA VAL A 112 -19.74 10.38 11.04
C VAL A 112 -19.63 11.51 10.02
N SER A 113 -19.31 12.71 10.50
CA SER A 113 -19.14 13.89 9.65
C SER A 113 -17.95 13.72 8.69
N LEU A 114 -18.13 14.11 7.42
CA LEU A 114 -17.04 14.19 6.43
C LEU A 114 -15.94 15.17 6.85
N PHE A 115 -16.26 16.16 7.67
CA PHE A 115 -15.35 17.22 8.10
C PHE A 115 -14.67 16.94 9.44
N ALA A 116 -14.96 15.78 10.05
CA ALA A 116 -14.28 15.34 11.27
C ALA A 116 -12.85 14.87 10.94
N VAL A 117 -12.00 15.80 10.51
CA VAL A 117 -10.55 15.61 10.36
C VAL A 117 -9.91 16.06 11.67
N THR A 118 -9.63 15.11 12.57
CA THR A 118 -8.78 15.38 13.74
C THR A 118 -7.45 14.64 13.59
N ALA A 119 -6.39 15.26 14.10
CA ALA A 119 -5.00 14.81 13.96
C ALA A 119 -4.74 13.38 14.48
N ASP A 120 -5.66 12.82 15.29
CA ASP A 120 -5.53 11.51 15.93
C ASP A 120 -6.43 10.42 15.33
N GLY A 121 -7.24 10.73 14.30
CA GLY A 121 -8.05 9.73 13.58
C GLY A 121 -9.15 9.05 14.40
N GLN A 122 -9.48 9.54 15.61
CA GLN A 122 -10.36 8.85 16.57
C GLN A 122 -11.83 9.32 16.63
N THR A 123 -12.23 10.39 15.94
CA THR A 123 -13.55 11.03 16.18
C THR A 123 -14.76 10.23 15.71
N ALA A 124 -14.62 9.23 14.84
CA ALA A 124 -15.77 8.41 14.44
C ALA A 124 -16.17 7.38 15.52
N SER A 125 -15.32 7.10 16.51
CA SER A 125 -15.48 5.94 17.40
C SER A 125 -15.86 6.26 18.84
N ASP A 126 -16.07 7.55 19.15
CA ASP A 126 -16.44 8.01 20.48
C ASP A 126 -17.90 7.63 20.77
N GLY A 127 -18.12 6.89 21.85
CA GLY A 127 -19.44 6.35 22.22
C GLY A 127 -19.83 5.06 21.51
N MET A 128 -19.02 4.54 20.57
CA MET A 128 -19.26 3.23 19.97
C MET A 128 -18.88 2.10 20.91
N THR A 129 -19.67 1.03 20.91
CA THR A 129 -19.29 -0.24 21.53
C THR A 129 -18.13 -0.90 20.78
N GLU A 130 -17.46 -1.88 21.40
CA GLU A 130 -16.38 -2.62 20.76
C GLU A 130 -16.84 -3.31 19.46
N LEU A 131 -18.07 -3.84 19.46
CA LEU A 131 -18.68 -4.46 18.28
C LEU A 131 -18.91 -3.42 17.17
N GLN A 132 -19.54 -2.29 17.49
CA GLN A 132 -19.79 -1.21 16.52
C GLN A 132 -18.49 -0.69 15.90
N ARG A 133 -17.43 -0.57 16.71
CA ARG A 133 -16.11 -0.17 16.20
C ARG A 133 -15.54 -1.21 15.23
N ALA A 134 -15.62 -2.50 15.57
CA ALA A 134 -15.18 -3.56 14.67
C ALA A 134 -16.00 -3.60 13.37
N GLU A 135 -17.31 -3.37 13.44
CA GLU A 135 -18.22 -3.30 12.30
C GLU A 135 -17.90 -2.10 11.40
N PHE A 136 -17.70 -0.93 12.00
CA PHE A 136 -17.28 0.28 11.33
C PHE A 136 -15.95 0.09 10.60
N ASP A 137 -14.95 -0.49 11.28
CA ASP A 137 -13.62 -0.75 10.70
C ASP A 137 -13.70 -1.77 9.55
N LEU A 138 -14.52 -2.83 9.68
CA LEU A 138 -14.76 -3.80 8.63
C LEU A 138 -15.38 -3.13 7.39
N PHE A 139 -16.42 -2.31 7.59
CA PHE A 139 -17.09 -1.58 6.53
C PHE A 139 -16.11 -0.62 5.83
N GLY A 140 -15.38 0.18 6.59
CA GLY A 140 -14.37 1.10 6.07
C GLY A 140 -13.29 0.38 5.26
N LYS A 141 -12.82 -0.77 5.75
CA LYS A 141 -11.84 -1.60 5.04
C LYS A 141 -12.37 -2.12 3.71
N MET A 142 -13.59 -2.67 3.72
CA MET A 142 -14.23 -3.19 2.50
C MET A 142 -14.55 -2.08 1.50
N GLN A 143 -14.95 -0.89 1.97
CA GLN A 143 -15.15 0.27 1.12
C GLN A 143 -13.84 0.72 0.47
N ALA A 144 -12.73 0.75 1.22
CA ALA A 144 -11.42 1.07 0.67
C ALA A 144 -11.01 0.10 -0.45
N TYR A 145 -11.38 -1.18 -0.34
CA TYR A 145 -11.19 -2.15 -1.43
C TYR A 145 -12.03 -1.82 -2.66
N LEU A 146 -13.30 -1.48 -2.49
CA LEU A 146 -14.17 -1.05 -3.59
C LEU A 146 -13.61 0.19 -4.31
N GLU A 147 -13.17 1.20 -3.55
CA GLU A 147 -12.65 2.46 -4.09
C GLU A 147 -11.31 2.32 -4.79
N SER A 148 -10.43 1.49 -4.23
CA SER A 148 -9.13 1.22 -4.83
C SER A 148 -9.22 0.32 -6.07
N GLY A 149 -10.34 -0.39 -6.26
CA GLY A 149 -10.57 -1.30 -7.38
C GLY A 149 -9.75 -2.58 -7.21
N ASN A 150 -8.72 -2.80 -8.02
CA ASN A 150 -7.79 -3.91 -7.81
C ASN A 150 -6.58 -3.44 -6.97
N PRO A 151 -6.64 -3.50 -5.62
CA PRO A 151 -5.58 -3.01 -4.74
C PRO A 151 -4.27 -3.77 -4.98
N VAL A 152 -4.36 -5.04 -5.36
CA VAL A 152 -3.19 -5.90 -5.57
C VAL A 152 -2.34 -5.35 -6.71
N TRP A 153 -2.92 -5.00 -7.85
CA TRP A 153 -2.12 -4.53 -9.00
C TRP A 153 -1.50 -3.16 -8.79
N ARG A 154 -2.23 -2.24 -8.14
CA ARG A 154 -1.67 -0.93 -7.74
C ARG A 154 -0.51 -1.11 -6.76
N TYR A 155 -0.67 -2.01 -5.79
CA TYR A 155 0.36 -2.27 -4.78
C TYR A 155 1.57 -2.98 -5.39
N VAL A 156 1.36 -4.08 -6.12
CA VAL A 156 2.42 -4.83 -6.81
C VAL A 156 3.15 -3.92 -7.79
N GLY A 157 2.43 -3.12 -8.58
CA GLY A 157 3.02 -2.14 -9.49
C GLY A 157 3.88 -1.10 -8.78
N LYS A 158 3.37 -0.49 -7.70
CA LYS A 158 4.14 0.45 -6.86
C LYS A 158 5.41 -0.21 -6.32
N ASN A 159 5.31 -1.42 -5.80
CA ASN A 159 6.45 -2.12 -5.22
C ASN A 159 7.50 -2.53 -6.24
N ILE A 160 7.09 -3.03 -7.41
CA ILE A 160 8.00 -3.36 -8.51
C ILE A 160 8.73 -2.09 -8.97
N LEU A 161 8.00 -0.97 -9.09
CA LEU A 161 8.60 0.31 -9.44
C LEU A 161 9.61 0.76 -8.38
N MET A 162 9.24 0.72 -7.10
CA MET A 162 10.10 1.06 -5.98
C MET A 162 11.35 0.17 -5.92
N ALA A 163 11.18 -1.14 -6.13
CA ALA A 163 12.27 -2.10 -6.23
C ALA A 163 13.24 -1.76 -7.35
N SER A 164 12.70 -1.45 -8.52
CA SER A 164 13.50 -1.10 -9.70
C SER A 164 14.32 0.17 -9.43
N ILE A 165 13.72 1.19 -8.81
CA ILE A 165 14.41 2.43 -8.45
C ILE A 165 15.49 2.17 -7.39
N ALA A 166 15.18 1.40 -6.35
CA ALA A 166 16.14 1.07 -5.29
C ALA A 166 17.34 0.28 -5.84
N LEU A 167 17.08 -0.71 -6.70
CA LEU A 167 18.12 -1.49 -7.37
C LEU A 167 18.98 -0.64 -8.30
N LEU A 168 18.37 0.26 -9.06
CA LEU A 168 19.10 1.19 -9.91
C LEU A 168 19.99 2.11 -9.07
N GLY A 169 19.46 2.66 -7.96
CA GLY A 169 20.22 3.48 -7.04
C GLY A 169 21.42 2.75 -6.43
N LEU A 170 21.20 1.52 -5.96
CA LEU A 170 22.26 0.64 -5.45
C LEU A 170 23.30 0.30 -6.54
N ALA A 171 22.86 0.01 -7.76
CA ALA A 171 23.76 -0.29 -8.87
C ALA A 171 24.65 0.91 -9.23
N MET A 172 24.10 2.14 -9.21
CA MET A 172 24.87 3.36 -9.48
C MET A 172 25.84 3.71 -8.34
N LEU A 173 25.45 3.47 -7.09
CA LEU A 173 26.31 3.67 -5.92
C LEU A 173 27.50 2.72 -5.90
N CYS A 174 27.26 1.44 -6.18
CA CYS A 174 28.25 0.40 -6.03
C CYS A 174 29.06 0.14 -7.31
N PHE A 175 28.51 0.44 -8.49
CA PHE A 175 29.19 0.28 -9.78
C PHE A 175 29.08 1.52 -10.67
N PRO A 176 29.56 2.68 -10.19
CA PRO A 176 29.47 3.92 -10.96
C PRO A 176 30.17 3.84 -12.32
N GLU A 177 31.27 3.09 -12.41
CA GLU A 177 32.01 2.86 -13.67
C GLU A 177 31.22 1.99 -14.67
N SER A 178 30.55 0.94 -14.18
CA SER A 178 29.74 0.06 -15.03
C SER A 178 28.47 0.76 -15.49
N ALA A 179 27.82 1.50 -14.58
CA ALA A 179 26.67 2.35 -14.91
C ALA A 179 27.05 3.40 -15.98
N TRP A 180 28.22 4.05 -15.83
CA TRP A 180 28.74 4.99 -16.81
C TRP A 180 28.94 4.33 -18.18
N ARG A 181 29.58 3.16 -18.22
CA ARG A 181 29.79 2.40 -19.47
C ARG A 181 28.47 2.04 -20.15
N VAL A 182 27.43 1.67 -19.40
CA VAL A 182 26.10 1.37 -19.95
C VAL A 182 25.48 2.63 -20.56
N GLN A 183 25.51 3.75 -19.84
CA GLN A 183 24.97 5.03 -20.31
C GLN A 183 25.71 5.56 -21.56
N HIS A 184 27.02 5.33 -21.64
CA HIS A 184 27.88 5.88 -22.69
C HIS A 184 28.27 4.87 -23.77
N LYS A 185 27.69 3.66 -23.74
CA LYS A 185 27.96 2.57 -24.70
C LYS A 185 27.74 2.98 -26.15
N PHE A 186 26.87 3.96 -26.38
CA PHE A 186 26.51 4.47 -27.70
C PHE A 186 27.11 5.85 -28.02
N SER A 187 27.75 6.53 -27.07
CA SER A 187 28.19 7.92 -27.23
C SER A 187 29.71 8.12 -27.18
N VAL A 188 30.49 7.16 -26.66
CA VAL A 188 31.94 7.35 -26.49
C VAL A 188 32.70 6.08 -26.86
N ARG A 189 33.50 6.11 -27.94
CA ARG A 189 34.45 5.03 -28.28
C ARG A 189 35.76 5.23 -27.52
N GLY A 190 36.06 4.35 -26.58
CA GLY A 190 37.39 4.19 -25.98
C GLY A 190 37.74 5.13 -24.81
N GLY A 191 36.78 5.86 -24.24
CA GLY A 191 37.02 6.74 -23.09
C GLY A 191 36.97 6.01 -21.75
N GLU A 192 37.91 6.31 -20.85
CA GLU A 192 37.81 5.96 -19.43
C GLU A 192 36.84 6.92 -18.71
N PRO A 193 36.07 6.46 -17.70
CA PRO A 193 35.21 7.33 -16.92
C PRO A 193 36.04 8.36 -16.17
N THR A 194 35.67 9.64 -16.25
CA THR A 194 36.30 10.69 -15.46
C THR A 194 35.86 10.60 -13.99
N ASP A 195 36.69 11.08 -13.06
CA ASP A 195 36.35 11.12 -11.63
C ASP A 195 35.01 11.84 -11.37
N TRP A 196 34.75 12.90 -12.13
CA TRP A 196 33.47 13.61 -12.08
C TRP A 196 32.29 12.73 -12.49
N ALA A 197 32.45 11.94 -13.55
CA ALA A 197 31.38 11.05 -14.01
C ALA A 197 31.09 9.93 -13.01
N ILE A 198 32.13 9.40 -12.36
CA ILE A 198 32.00 8.41 -11.29
C ILE A 198 31.26 9.03 -10.10
N PHE A 199 31.68 10.21 -9.66
CA PHE A 199 31.04 10.93 -8.55
C PHE A 199 29.57 11.25 -8.85
N SER A 200 29.27 11.74 -10.06
CA SER A 200 27.91 12.05 -10.46
C SER A 200 27.01 10.82 -10.43
N ASN A 201 27.47 9.66 -10.89
CA ASN A 201 26.70 8.43 -10.82
C ASN A 201 26.41 8.01 -9.37
N GLN A 202 27.40 8.13 -8.49
CA GLN A 202 27.20 7.83 -7.06
C GLN A 202 26.17 8.78 -6.43
N ALA A 203 26.25 10.08 -6.72
CA ALA A 203 25.29 11.08 -6.23
C ALA A 203 23.86 10.77 -6.71
N THR A 204 23.70 10.42 -8.00
CA THR A 204 22.42 9.97 -8.55
C THR A 204 21.93 8.69 -7.89
N GLY A 205 22.83 7.76 -7.55
CA GLY A 205 22.49 6.55 -6.83
C GLY A 205 21.96 6.82 -5.41
N VAL A 206 22.58 7.75 -4.66
CA VAL A 206 22.05 8.23 -3.36
C VAL A 206 20.65 8.81 -3.54
N PHE A 207 20.47 9.65 -4.56
CA PHE A 207 19.18 10.27 -4.85
C PHE A 207 18.08 9.23 -5.11
N PHE A 208 18.35 8.22 -5.95
CA PHE A 208 17.37 7.15 -6.21
C PHE A 208 17.07 6.32 -4.98
N ALA A 209 18.08 6.01 -4.16
CA ALA A 209 17.85 5.33 -2.89
C ALA A 209 16.93 6.16 -1.96
N ALA A 210 17.19 7.46 -1.83
CA ALA A 210 16.36 8.36 -1.02
C ALA A 210 14.93 8.47 -1.54
N VAL A 211 14.74 8.63 -2.86
CA VAL A 211 13.40 8.67 -3.48
C VAL A 211 12.64 7.36 -3.27
N SER A 212 13.31 6.21 -3.41
CA SER A 212 12.68 4.91 -3.17
C SER A 212 12.19 4.78 -1.72
N LEU A 213 12.94 5.30 -0.75
CA LEU A 213 12.55 5.33 0.65
C LEU A 213 11.36 6.25 0.89
N VAL A 214 11.35 7.45 0.29
CA VAL A 214 10.20 8.36 0.38
C VAL A 214 8.94 7.72 -0.20
N LEU A 215 9.02 7.11 -1.38
CA LEU A 215 7.89 6.41 -2.01
C LEU A 215 7.40 5.20 -1.20
N ALA A 216 8.29 4.54 -0.46
CA ALA A 216 7.91 3.49 0.48
C ALA A 216 7.03 4.04 1.62
N CYS A 217 7.38 5.21 2.15
CA CYS A 217 6.71 5.84 3.29
C CYS A 217 5.39 6.54 2.92
N VAL A 218 5.21 6.99 1.67
CA VAL A 218 3.96 7.61 1.22
C VAL A 218 2.86 6.54 1.13
N ARG A 219 1.83 6.69 1.99
CA ARG A 219 0.56 5.97 1.88
C ARG A 219 -0.28 6.60 0.77
N PHE A 220 -0.77 5.78 -0.15
CA PHE A 220 -1.72 6.12 -1.20
C PHE A 220 -3.04 5.43 -0.91
#